data_AF-A0A7S0WX48-F1
#
_entry.id   AF-A0A7S0WX48-F1
#
_cell.length_a   1.000
_cell.length_b   1.000
_cell.length_c   1.000
_cell.angle_alpha   90.00
_cell.angle_beta   90.00
_cell.angle_gamma   90.00
#
_symmetry.space_group_name_H-M   'P 1'
#
loop_
_entity.id
_entity.type
_entity.pdbx_description
1 polymer ?
#
loop_
_entity_poly.entity_id
_entity_poly.type
_entity_poly.pdbx_seq_one_letter_code
_entity_poly.pdbx_strand_id
1 'polypeptide(L)'
;ALPGFVGSFSYSEKNFRGLNQKLSALVELGQVDKIFRVQHTDPWLLGDRHRTSRTLQLLNNRASGASIHGRAETEDVPPPPGSAAGGGLGSGLGAMFGGTGAGAGGSESDDVVIGRLIGGVEFRRPLSAAWSGSTGLSWQRVTCLGAHGTRLATDCYGAPLVFSGGEADHSLVVAGSATYSPPADPDTSVLLSLEAGIPPPAVPGAGDWLRL
;
A
#
# COMPACT_ATOMS: atom_id res chain seq x y z
N ALA A 1 10.25 6.52 26.27
CA ALA A 1 9.68 7.05 25.02
C ALA A 1 10.33 8.40 24.73
N LEU A 2 11.14 8.49 23.67
CA LEU A 2 11.62 9.80 23.21
C LEU A 2 10.41 10.62 22.73
N PRO A 3 10.34 11.93 23.01
CA PRO A 3 9.26 12.78 22.51
C PRO A 3 9.24 12.70 20.97
N GLY A 4 8.13 12.16 20.43
CA GLY A 4 7.97 11.92 19.01
C GLY A 4 7.94 13.25 18.26
N PHE A 5 8.90 13.43 17.35
CA PHE A 5 8.89 14.56 16.43
C PHE A 5 7.75 14.35 15.43
N VAL A 6 6.74 15.21 15.49
CA VAL A 6 5.70 15.30 14.48
C VAL A 6 5.93 16.58 13.70
N GLY A 7 6.06 16.45 12.38
CA GLY A 7 6.30 17.59 11.51
C GLY A 7 5.64 17.39 10.16
N SER A 8 4.98 18.43 9.68
CA SER A 8 4.48 18.49 8.31
C SER A 8 5.17 19.62 7.55
N PHE A 9 5.56 19.33 6.32
CA PHE A 9 6.12 20.26 5.37
C PHE A 9 5.26 20.23 4.12
N SER A 10 4.73 21.40 3.73
CA SER A 10 3.97 21.53 2.49
C SER A 10 4.59 22.63 1.64
N TYR A 11 4.84 22.30 0.38
CA TYR A 11 5.37 23.19 -0.63
C TYR A 11 4.42 23.21 -1.81
N SER A 12 3.93 24.37 -2.20
CA SER A 12 3.12 24.52 -3.40
C SER A 12 3.60 25.70 -4.21
N GLU A 13 4.00 25.44 -5.44
CA GLU A 13 4.43 26.45 -6.38
C GLU A 13 3.43 26.55 -7.53
N LYS A 14 3.06 27.78 -7.88
CA LYS A 14 2.27 28.11 -9.07
C LYS A 14 3.21 28.72 -10.10
N ASN A 15 3.00 28.40 -11.38
CA ASN A 15 3.91 28.77 -12.47
C ASN A 15 5.28 28.11 -12.38
N PHE A 16 5.33 26.84 -11.98
CA PHE A 16 6.55 26.06 -11.99
C PHE A 16 7.19 26.13 -13.40
N ARG A 17 8.45 26.57 -13.47
CA ARG A 17 9.24 26.79 -14.70
C ARG A 17 8.69 27.85 -15.66
N GLY A 18 7.80 28.74 -15.21
CA GLY A 18 7.18 29.77 -16.05
C GLY A 18 6.15 29.24 -17.06
N LEU A 19 5.75 27.97 -16.93
CA LEU A 19 4.82 27.29 -17.84
C LEU A 19 3.37 27.25 -17.32
N ASN A 20 3.03 28.05 -16.32
CA ASN A 20 1.73 28.01 -15.61
C ASN A 20 1.38 26.61 -15.05
N GLN A 21 2.41 25.83 -14.72
CA GLN A 21 2.25 24.51 -14.09
C GLN A 21 2.14 24.68 -12.58
N LYS A 22 1.40 23.78 -11.92
CA LYS A 22 1.29 23.74 -10.46
C LYS A 22 2.00 22.51 -9.94
N LEU A 23 2.96 22.72 -9.05
CA LEU A 23 3.63 21.64 -8.32
C LEU A 23 3.25 21.75 -6.85
N SER A 24 2.83 20.65 -6.25
CA SER A 24 2.52 20.56 -4.82
C SER A 24 3.21 19.33 -4.24
N ALA A 25 4.04 19.53 -3.22
CA ALA A 25 4.69 18.48 -2.46
C ALA A 25 4.28 18.61 -1.00
N LEU A 26 3.90 17.50 -0.37
CA LEU A 26 3.54 17.42 1.03
C LEU A 26 4.30 16.24 1.64
N VAL A 27 4.92 16.50 2.78
CA VAL A 27 5.64 15.52 3.58
C VAL A 27 5.11 15.63 4.99
N GLU A 28 4.61 14.54 5.53
CA GLU A 28 4.13 14.44 6.90
C GLU A 28 4.88 13.30 7.57
N LEU A 29 5.57 13.63 8.66
CA LEU A 29 6.33 12.72 9.47
C LEU A 29 5.65 12.70 10.83
N GLY A 30 4.86 11.66 11.08
CA GLY A 30 4.30 11.34 12.38
C GLY A 30 5.25 10.47 13.20
N GLN A 31 4.88 10.23 14.47
CA GLN A 31 5.60 9.34 15.37
C GLN A 31 5.63 7.89 14.85
N VAL A 32 4.59 7.52 14.09
CA VAL A 32 4.34 6.16 13.62
C VAL A 32 4.15 6.15 12.10
N ASP A 33 3.34 7.07 11.59
CA ASP A 33 3.00 7.14 10.18
C ASP A 33 3.87 8.14 9.42
N LYS A 34 4.16 7.86 8.15
CA LYS A 34 4.94 8.73 7.27
C LYS A 34 4.27 8.83 5.91
N ILE A 35 3.91 10.05 5.50
CA ILE A 35 3.20 10.32 4.25
C ILE A 35 4.02 11.27 3.39
N PHE A 36 4.25 10.88 2.14
CA PHE A 36 4.89 11.71 1.13
C PHE A 36 3.95 11.78 -0.07
N ARG A 37 3.50 12.97 -0.42
CA ARG A 37 2.62 13.22 -1.57
C ARG A 37 3.24 14.25 -2.48
N VAL A 38 3.35 13.92 -3.76
CA VAL A 38 3.75 14.86 -4.80
C VAL A 38 2.70 14.85 -5.89
N GLN A 39 2.22 16.04 -6.24
CA GLN A 39 1.26 16.25 -7.30
C GLN A 39 1.77 17.33 -8.24
N HIS A 40 1.77 17.03 -9.53
CA HIS A 40 2.17 17.95 -10.58
C HIS A 40 1.05 18.06 -11.60
N THR A 41 0.51 19.26 -11.79
CA THR A 41 -0.55 19.54 -12.75
C THR A 41 -0.01 20.47 -13.84
N ASP A 42 -0.06 19.97 -15.07
CA ASP A 42 0.28 20.67 -16.29
C ASP A 42 -0.99 20.95 -17.10
N PRO A 43 -1.50 22.20 -17.13
CA PRO A 43 -2.75 22.53 -17.78
C PRO A 43 -2.68 22.55 -19.31
N TRP A 44 -1.51 22.73 -19.91
CA TRP A 44 -1.33 22.89 -21.36
C TRP A 44 -0.18 22.04 -21.86
N LEU A 45 -0.43 20.74 -22.03
CA LEU A 45 0.60 19.82 -22.50
C LEU A 45 1.10 20.27 -23.89
N LEU A 46 2.39 20.65 -23.98
CA LEU A 46 3.12 20.96 -25.23
C LEU A 46 2.50 22.06 -26.12
N GLY A 47 1.63 22.93 -25.58
CA GLY A 47 0.98 23.99 -26.39
C GLY A 47 -0.06 23.48 -27.40
N ASP A 48 -0.59 22.28 -27.18
CA ASP A 48 -1.61 21.65 -28.03
C ASP A 48 -2.90 22.50 -28.14
N ARG A 49 -3.37 22.71 -29.38
CA ARG A 49 -4.63 23.40 -29.71
C ARG A 49 -5.84 22.79 -28.98
N HIS A 50 -5.76 21.51 -28.59
CA HIS A 50 -6.84 20.79 -27.94
C HIS A 50 -6.91 20.91 -26.42
N ARG A 51 -6.13 21.81 -25.80
CA ARG A 51 -6.27 22.13 -24.37
C ARG A 51 -6.16 20.89 -23.46
N THR A 52 -5.24 19.99 -23.79
CA THR A 52 -5.03 18.76 -23.04
C THR A 52 -4.27 19.06 -21.74
N SER A 53 -4.89 18.73 -20.60
CA SER A 53 -4.27 18.83 -19.28
C SER A 53 -3.80 17.46 -18.79
N ARG A 54 -2.73 17.45 -18.00
CA ARG A 54 -2.16 16.26 -17.35
C ARG A 54 -1.94 16.52 -15.87
N THR A 55 -2.38 15.61 -15.02
CA THR A 55 -2.05 15.59 -13.60
C THR A 55 -1.31 14.31 -13.26
N LEU A 56 -0.12 14.45 -12.71
CA LEU A 56 0.68 13.37 -12.15
C LEU A 56 0.54 13.39 -10.63
N GLN A 57 0.33 12.24 -10.02
CA GLN A 57 0.24 12.07 -8.57
C GLN A 57 1.14 10.92 -8.13
N LEU A 58 1.87 11.13 -7.05
CA LEU A 58 2.66 10.11 -6.38
C LEU A 58 2.39 10.23 -4.88
N LEU A 59 1.98 9.14 -4.25
CA LEU A 59 1.68 9.06 -2.83
C LEU A 59 2.41 7.85 -2.26
N ASN A 60 3.27 8.07 -1.28
CA ASN A 60 3.88 7.02 -0.48
C ASN A 60 3.40 7.19 0.96
N ASN A 61 2.67 6.21 1.48
CA ASN A 61 2.20 6.18 2.85
C ASN A 61 2.77 4.93 3.54
N ARG A 62 3.40 5.11 4.69
CA ARG A 62 3.70 4.02 5.63
C ARG A 62 2.89 4.23 6.88
N ALA A 63 2.03 3.26 7.20
CA ALA A 63 1.22 3.27 8.41
C ALA A 63 1.56 2.07 9.29
N SER A 64 1.55 2.21 10.62
CA SER A 64 1.68 1.01 11.48
C SER A 64 0.41 0.17 11.45
N GLY A 65 0.62 -1.12 11.58
CA GLY A 65 -0.35 -2.17 11.80
C GLY A 65 -0.26 -2.70 13.23
N ALA A 66 0.08 -1.87 14.22
CA ALA A 66 0.15 -2.27 15.64
C ALA A 66 -1.17 -2.88 16.17
N SER A 67 -2.30 -2.69 15.49
CA SER A 67 -3.57 -3.36 15.81
C SER A 67 -3.72 -4.77 15.19
N ILE A 68 -2.76 -5.22 14.39
CA ILE A 68 -2.73 -6.56 13.80
C ILE A 68 -2.00 -7.45 14.80
N HIS A 69 -2.76 -8.08 15.70
CA HIS A 69 -2.22 -8.99 16.70
C HIS A 69 -1.71 -10.28 16.05
N GLY A 70 -0.42 -10.58 16.18
CA GLY A 70 0.13 -11.91 15.93
C GLY A 70 -0.21 -12.85 17.08
N ARG A 71 -0.58 -14.10 16.74
CA ARG A 71 -0.89 -15.25 17.61
C ARG A 71 -1.43 -14.91 19.01
N ALA A 72 -2.71 -15.23 19.26
CA ALA A 72 -3.19 -15.38 20.63
C ALA A 72 -2.22 -16.28 21.39
N GLU A 73 -1.70 -15.82 22.52
CA GLU A 73 -0.92 -16.64 23.44
C GLU A 73 -1.65 -17.96 23.57
N THR A 74 -0.96 -19.06 23.27
CA THR A 74 -1.52 -20.40 23.38
C THR A 74 -2.10 -20.49 24.79
N GLU A 75 -3.42 -20.41 24.91
CA GLU A 75 -4.10 -20.76 26.16
C GLU A 75 -3.55 -22.14 26.51
N ASP A 76 -2.90 -22.23 27.67
CA ASP A 76 -2.54 -23.49 28.30
C ASP A 76 -3.85 -24.25 28.52
N VAL A 77 -4.30 -24.98 27.49
CA VAL A 77 -5.46 -25.87 27.59
C VAL A 77 -5.05 -26.99 28.53
N PRO A 78 -5.59 -27.05 29.77
CA PRO A 78 -5.26 -28.15 30.66
C PRO A 78 -5.71 -29.46 30.01
N PRO A 79 -4.92 -30.53 30.09
CA PRO A 79 -5.26 -31.80 29.46
C PRO A 79 -6.62 -32.29 29.96
N PRO A 80 -7.45 -32.86 29.09
CA PRO A 80 -8.76 -33.36 29.49
C PRO A 80 -8.59 -34.43 30.58
N PRO A 81 -9.39 -34.39 31.66
CA PRO A 81 -9.35 -35.42 32.69
C PRO A 81 -9.85 -36.72 32.08
N GLY A 82 -8.94 -37.62 31.70
CA GLY A 82 -9.33 -38.92 31.17
C GLY A 82 -8.29 -39.75 30.42
N SER A 83 -7.15 -39.21 29.98
CA SER A 83 -6.11 -40.06 29.36
C SER A 83 -5.03 -40.45 30.36
N ALA A 84 -5.31 -41.54 31.07
CA ALA A 84 -4.35 -42.23 31.91
C ALA A 84 -3.51 -43.24 31.09
N ALA A 85 -2.24 -43.33 31.49
CA ALA A 85 -1.28 -44.43 31.34
C ALA A 85 -0.45 -44.54 30.05
N GLY A 86 0.80 -44.09 30.17
CA GLY A 86 1.94 -44.52 29.36
C GLY A 86 3.23 -44.13 30.07
N GLY A 87 3.65 -44.93 31.05
CA GLY A 87 4.88 -44.70 31.82
C GLY A 87 6.13 -44.78 30.94
N GLY A 88 7.02 -43.81 31.09
CA GLY A 88 8.35 -43.77 30.48
C GLY A 88 9.32 -43.12 31.46
N LEU A 89 10.25 -43.93 31.92
CA LEU A 89 11.20 -43.68 33.00
C LEU A 89 12.40 -42.88 32.47
N GLY A 90 12.93 -41.94 33.25
CA GLY A 90 14.37 -41.63 33.19
C GLY A 90 14.81 -40.16 33.23
N SER A 91 15.67 -39.91 34.21
CA SER A 91 16.74 -38.90 34.20
C SER A 91 16.44 -37.48 34.70
N GLY A 92 15.97 -37.40 35.94
CA GLY A 92 16.31 -36.28 36.82
C GLY A 92 17.76 -36.42 37.30
N LEU A 93 18.72 -35.93 36.53
CA LEU A 93 20.13 -35.83 36.96
C LEU A 93 20.96 -34.78 36.18
N GLY A 94 20.30 -33.79 35.54
CA GLY A 94 20.98 -32.74 34.76
C GLY A 94 21.03 -31.34 35.41
N ALA A 95 20.34 -31.11 36.52
CA ALA A 95 20.12 -29.76 37.06
C ALA A 95 21.08 -29.34 38.19
N MET A 96 22.37 -29.71 38.12
CA MET A 96 23.34 -29.31 39.16
C MET A 96 24.71 -28.82 38.67
N PHE A 97 24.98 -28.79 37.35
CA PHE A 97 26.16 -28.14 36.80
C PHE A 97 25.75 -27.13 35.73
N GLY A 98 26.23 -25.89 35.89
CA GLY A 98 25.88 -24.76 35.04
C GLY A 98 26.15 -25.01 33.56
N GLY A 99 25.16 -24.66 32.74
CA GLY A 99 25.26 -24.60 31.29
C GLY A 99 24.50 -23.37 30.80
N THR A 100 25.25 -22.42 30.27
CA THR A 100 24.77 -21.23 29.55
C THR A 100 23.86 -21.64 28.39
N GLY A 101 22.55 -21.54 28.60
CA GLY A 101 21.55 -21.59 27.55
C GLY A 101 20.99 -20.20 27.33
N ALA A 102 21.53 -19.48 26.35
CA ALA A 102 20.92 -18.26 25.83
C ALA A 102 19.57 -18.63 25.22
N GLY A 103 18.51 -18.52 26.02
CA GLY A 103 17.13 -18.54 25.54
C GLY A 103 16.85 -17.26 24.77
N ALA A 104 17.27 -17.22 23.51
CA ALA A 104 16.78 -16.26 22.55
C ALA A 104 15.36 -16.70 22.14
N GLY A 105 14.38 -15.91 22.53
CA GLY A 105 12.99 -16.19 22.18
C GLY A 105 11.98 -15.39 22.98
N GLY A 106 12.33 -14.19 23.45
CA GLY A 106 11.30 -13.20 23.70
C GLY A 106 10.72 -12.84 22.34
N SER A 107 9.46 -13.20 22.07
CA SER A 107 8.72 -12.67 20.94
C SER A 107 8.47 -11.20 21.21
N GLU A 108 9.48 -10.38 20.95
CA GLU A 108 9.34 -8.95 20.73
C GLU A 108 8.17 -8.80 19.76
N SER A 109 7.15 -8.05 20.18
CA SER A 109 5.95 -7.79 19.40
C SER A 109 6.39 -7.03 18.15
N ASP A 110 6.74 -7.76 17.08
CA ASP A 110 7.36 -7.18 15.88
C ASP A 110 6.27 -6.32 15.20
N ASP A 111 6.35 -5.02 15.41
CA ASP A 111 5.37 -4.05 14.93
C ASP A 111 5.30 -4.12 13.40
N VAL A 112 4.13 -4.52 12.88
CA VAL A 112 3.92 -4.66 11.44
C VAL A 112 3.68 -3.26 10.86
N VAL A 113 4.37 -2.89 9.80
CA VAL A 113 4.20 -1.63 9.09
C VAL A 113 3.73 -1.90 7.66
N ILE A 114 2.61 -1.29 7.27
CA ILE A 114 2.08 -1.39 5.91
C ILE A 114 2.61 -0.21 5.10
N GLY A 115 3.41 -0.51 4.09
CA GLY A 115 3.86 0.46 3.09
C GLY A 115 2.97 0.43 1.84
N ARG A 116 2.45 1.59 1.44
CA ARG A 116 1.65 1.77 0.23
C ARG A 116 2.23 2.87 -0.65
N LEU A 117 2.59 2.52 -1.87
CA LEU A 117 3.01 3.44 -2.91
C LEU A 117 1.95 3.48 -4.02
N ILE A 118 1.37 4.64 -4.26
CA ILE A 118 0.40 4.89 -5.34
C ILE A 118 1.02 5.89 -6.30
N GLY A 119 1.10 5.51 -7.58
CA GLY A 119 1.45 6.41 -8.67
C GLY A 119 0.27 6.53 -9.62
N GLY A 120 -0.04 7.73 -10.09
CA GLY A 120 -1.15 7.95 -11.00
C GLY A 120 -0.87 9.05 -12.01
N VAL A 121 -1.42 8.88 -13.20
CA VAL A 121 -1.48 9.92 -14.22
C VAL A 121 -2.91 10.06 -14.71
N GLU A 122 -3.40 11.28 -14.76
CA GLU A 122 -4.71 11.62 -15.29
C GLU A 122 -4.54 12.61 -16.43
N PHE A 123 -5.16 12.32 -17.55
CA PHE A 123 -5.26 13.20 -18.70
C PHE A 123 -6.70 13.66 -18.82
N ARG A 124 -6.91 14.95 -19.10
CA ARG A 124 -8.23 15.49 -19.39
C ARG A 124 -8.17 16.37 -20.63
N ARG A 125 -9.11 16.16 -21.55
CA ARG A 125 -9.16 16.83 -22.85
C ARG A 125 -10.61 17.20 -23.22
N PRO A 126 -10.88 18.45 -23.62
CA PRO A 126 -12.11 18.77 -24.34
C PRO A 126 -12.04 18.17 -25.75
N LEU A 127 -12.90 17.20 -26.04
CA LEU A 127 -12.95 16.50 -27.33
C LEU A 127 -13.76 17.28 -28.37
N SER A 128 -14.79 18.01 -27.93
CA SER A 128 -15.57 18.93 -28.77
C SER A 128 -16.21 20.04 -27.91
N ALA A 129 -16.98 20.95 -28.52
CA ALA A 129 -17.70 22.00 -27.80
C ALA A 129 -18.67 21.46 -26.74
N ALA A 130 -19.14 20.22 -26.90
CA ALA A 130 -20.08 19.58 -25.99
C ALA A 130 -19.48 18.39 -25.23
N TRP A 131 -18.34 17.84 -25.66
CA TRP A 131 -17.75 16.64 -25.06
C TRP A 131 -16.44 16.96 -24.35
N SER A 132 -16.33 16.57 -23.08
CA SER A 132 -15.07 16.53 -22.35
C SER A 132 -14.75 15.10 -21.92
N GLY A 133 -13.52 14.65 -22.17
CA GLY A 133 -13.06 13.32 -21.78
C GLY A 133 -11.95 13.41 -20.74
N SER A 134 -11.90 12.43 -19.84
CA SER A 134 -10.73 12.17 -19.00
C SER A 134 -10.31 10.71 -19.09
N THR A 135 -9.02 10.45 -18.89
CA THR A 135 -8.43 9.12 -18.85
C THR A 135 -7.38 9.10 -17.76
N GLY A 136 -7.58 8.25 -16.76
CA GLY A 136 -6.69 8.04 -15.63
C GLY A 136 -6.08 6.65 -15.64
N LEU A 137 -4.83 6.58 -15.20
CA LEU A 137 -4.13 5.35 -14.87
C LEU A 137 -3.63 5.49 -13.44
N SER A 138 -3.94 4.52 -12.59
CA SER A 138 -3.40 4.44 -11.23
C SER A 138 -2.76 3.07 -10.99
N TRP A 139 -1.55 3.11 -10.45
CA TRP A 139 -0.79 1.96 -10.03
C TRP A 139 -0.60 2.03 -8.52
N GLN A 140 -0.81 0.92 -7.83
CA GLN A 140 -0.58 0.80 -6.41
C GLN A 140 0.31 -0.40 -6.10
N ARG A 141 1.26 -0.21 -5.21
CA ARG A 141 2.09 -1.25 -4.61
C ARG A 141 1.90 -1.25 -3.11
N VAL A 142 1.56 -2.41 -2.55
CA VAL A 142 1.40 -2.65 -1.12
C VAL A 142 2.47 -3.63 -0.65
N THR A 143 3.13 -3.31 0.44
CA THR A 143 4.17 -4.15 1.07
C THR A 143 3.94 -4.22 2.57
N CYS A 144 4.11 -5.40 3.15
CA CYS A 144 4.13 -5.61 4.59
C CYS A 144 5.60 -5.62 5.06
N LEU A 145 5.92 -4.77 6.03
CA LEU A 145 7.26 -4.61 6.60
C LEU A 145 7.17 -4.91 8.11
N GLY A 146 8.23 -5.45 8.71
CA GLY A 146 8.34 -5.62 10.17
C GLY A 146 8.96 -4.39 10.83
N ALA A 147 9.18 -4.42 12.15
CA ALA A 147 9.65 -3.26 12.91
C ALA A 147 11.04 -2.78 12.43
N HIS A 148 11.84 -3.71 11.91
CA HIS A 148 13.19 -3.48 11.38
C HIS A 148 13.24 -3.22 9.87
N GLY A 149 12.07 -3.13 9.19
CA GLY A 149 12.00 -2.96 7.73
C GLY A 149 12.21 -4.24 6.92
N THR A 150 12.26 -5.39 7.58
CA THR A 150 12.25 -6.72 6.95
C THR A 150 10.91 -6.96 6.27
N ARG A 151 10.89 -7.54 5.07
CA ARG A 151 9.64 -7.78 4.32
C ARG A 151 8.94 -9.02 4.89
N LEU A 152 7.71 -8.88 5.37
CA LEU A 152 6.89 -10.01 5.81
C LEU A 152 6.05 -10.52 4.64
N ALA A 153 6.49 -11.62 4.01
CA ALA A 153 5.73 -12.32 2.99
C ALA A 153 4.73 -13.34 3.59
N THR A 154 4.91 -13.73 4.85
CA THR A 154 4.20 -14.83 5.51
C THR A 154 3.82 -14.46 6.94
N ASP A 155 2.64 -14.88 7.36
CA ASP A 155 2.15 -14.75 8.74
C ASP A 155 2.79 -15.81 9.67
N CYS A 156 2.63 -15.64 10.99
CA CYS A 156 3.09 -16.52 12.05
C CYS A 156 2.57 -17.98 11.96
N TYR A 157 1.53 -18.24 11.16
CA TYR A 157 1.00 -19.57 10.86
C TYR A 157 1.44 -20.14 9.50
N GLY A 158 2.35 -19.47 8.78
CA GLY A 158 2.83 -19.93 7.47
C GLY A 158 1.93 -19.57 6.29
N ALA A 159 0.87 -18.79 6.50
CA ALA A 159 -0.02 -18.31 5.44
C ALA A 159 0.59 -17.11 4.69
N PRO A 160 0.51 -17.02 3.35
CA PRO A 160 1.02 -15.89 2.59
C PRO A 160 0.19 -14.62 2.87
N LEU A 161 0.87 -13.52 3.20
CA LEU A 161 0.24 -12.20 3.42
C LEU A 161 0.01 -11.41 2.12
N VAL A 162 0.51 -11.95 1.00
CA VAL A 162 0.56 -11.32 -0.31
C VAL A 162 -0.13 -12.25 -1.31
N PHE A 163 -1.20 -11.78 -1.96
CA PHE A 163 -1.98 -12.61 -2.90
C PHE A 163 -1.16 -13.08 -4.10
N SER A 164 -0.15 -12.31 -4.49
CA SER A 164 0.74 -12.62 -5.62
C SER A 164 1.86 -13.63 -5.31
N GLY A 165 2.01 -14.06 -4.05
CA GLY A 165 3.07 -14.99 -3.62
C GLY A 165 4.50 -14.40 -3.64
N GLY A 166 4.63 -13.09 -3.90
CA GLY A 166 5.89 -12.34 -3.88
C GLY A 166 6.05 -11.47 -2.63
N GLU A 167 6.96 -10.49 -2.69
CA GLU A 167 7.25 -9.59 -1.57
C GLU A 167 6.37 -8.32 -1.54
N ALA A 168 5.52 -8.12 -2.55
CA ALA A 168 4.66 -6.95 -2.68
C ALA A 168 3.44 -7.25 -3.57
N ASP A 169 2.28 -6.71 -3.22
CA ASP A 169 1.09 -6.76 -4.05
C ASP A 169 0.99 -5.53 -4.94
N HIS A 170 0.83 -5.75 -6.24
CA HIS A 170 0.71 -4.71 -7.24
C HIS A 170 -0.70 -4.72 -7.81
N SER A 171 -1.33 -3.56 -7.91
CA SER A 171 -2.58 -3.38 -8.65
C SER A 171 -2.42 -2.24 -9.66
N LEU A 172 -3.10 -2.38 -10.79
CA LEU A 172 -3.17 -1.38 -11.83
C LEU A 172 -4.63 -1.16 -12.18
N VAL A 173 -5.06 0.09 -12.26
CA VAL A 173 -6.44 0.46 -12.59
C VAL A 173 -6.38 1.50 -13.70
N VAL A 174 -7.22 1.31 -14.70
CA VAL A 174 -7.46 2.27 -15.78
C VAL A 174 -8.89 2.77 -15.64
N ALA A 175 -9.06 4.09 -15.65
CA ALA A 175 -10.37 4.72 -15.65
C ALA A 175 -10.49 5.69 -16.83
N GLY A 176 -11.65 5.71 -17.47
CA GLY A 176 -12.00 6.66 -18.52
C GLY A 176 -13.35 7.28 -18.22
N SER A 177 -13.49 8.58 -18.40
CA SER A 177 -14.79 9.25 -18.31
C SER A 177 -15.03 10.18 -19.49
N ALA A 178 -16.29 10.36 -19.86
CA ALA A 178 -16.72 11.31 -20.86
C ALA A 178 -17.97 12.03 -20.38
N THR A 179 -17.92 13.35 -20.33
CA THR A 179 -19.05 14.22 -19.99
C THR A 179 -19.53 14.92 -21.25
N TYR A 180 -20.82 14.76 -21.54
CA TYR A 180 -21.53 15.53 -22.56
C TYR A 180 -22.32 16.66 -21.90
N SER A 181 -22.13 17.89 -22.37
CA SER A 181 -22.81 19.10 -21.94
C SER A 181 -23.24 19.89 -23.18
N PRO A 182 -24.54 19.97 -23.51
CA PRO A 182 -25.01 20.72 -24.66
C PRO A 182 -24.70 22.22 -24.52
N PRO A 183 -24.21 22.91 -25.57
CA PRO A 183 -24.00 24.36 -25.53
C PRO A 183 -25.31 25.15 -25.41
N ALA A 184 -26.42 24.58 -25.87
CA ALA A 184 -27.74 25.22 -25.86
C ALA A 184 -28.43 25.17 -24.49
N ASP A 185 -28.02 24.24 -23.62
CA ASP A 185 -28.58 24.07 -22.28
C ASP A 185 -27.47 23.59 -21.32
N PRO A 186 -26.75 24.53 -20.67
CA PRO A 186 -25.61 24.20 -19.82
C PRO A 186 -26.00 23.46 -18.53
N ASP A 187 -27.28 23.44 -18.18
CA ASP A 187 -27.78 22.77 -16.97
C ASP A 187 -27.96 21.26 -17.18
N THR A 188 -28.01 20.81 -18.44
CA THR A 188 -28.10 19.39 -18.80
C THR A 188 -26.71 18.81 -19.00
N SER A 189 -26.37 17.72 -18.30
CA SER A 189 -25.13 16.98 -18.56
C SER A 189 -25.31 15.47 -18.41
N VAL A 190 -24.53 14.71 -19.19
CA VAL A 190 -24.49 13.25 -19.14
C VAL A 190 -23.06 12.82 -18.89
N LEU A 191 -22.82 11.98 -17.89
CA LEU A 191 -21.50 11.42 -17.57
C LEU A 191 -21.48 9.92 -17.89
N LEU A 192 -20.53 9.51 -18.69
CA LEU A 192 -20.14 8.12 -18.90
C LEU A 192 -18.82 7.90 -18.17
N SER A 193 -18.71 6.83 -17.38
CA SER A 193 -17.48 6.46 -16.68
C SER A 193 -17.26 4.96 -16.78
N LEU A 194 -16.02 4.55 -17.00
CA LEU A 194 -15.59 3.17 -17.12
C LEU A 194 -14.32 3.00 -16.30
N GLU A 195 -14.26 1.97 -15.48
CA GLU A 195 -13.09 1.60 -14.69
C GLU A 195 -12.80 0.12 -14.90
N ALA A 196 -11.54 -0.21 -15.12
CA ALA A 196 -11.07 -1.58 -15.28
C ALA A 196 -9.82 -1.81 -14.43
N GLY A 197 -9.88 -2.81 -13.56
CA GLY A 197 -8.70 -3.35 -12.89
C GLY A 197 -7.93 -4.25 -13.85
N ILE A 198 -6.64 -3.96 -14.03
CA ILE A 198 -5.74 -4.77 -14.84
C ILE A 198 -4.90 -5.62 -13.90
N PRO A 199 -4.90 -6.96 -14.05
CA PRO A 199 -4.00 -7.80 -13.27
C PRO A 199 -2.56 -7.39 -13.55
N PRO A 200 -1.68 -7.34 -12.53
CA PRO A 200 -0.28 -7.00 -12.74
C PRO A 200 0.33 -7.99 -13.76
N PRO A 201 1.26 -7.53 -14.63
CA PRO A 201 1.94 -8.43 -15.54
C PRO A 201 2.62 -9.54 -14.74
N ALA A 202 2.45 -10.79 -15.19
CA ALA A 202 3.05 -11.95 -14.54
C ALA A 202 4.55 -11.72 -14.34
N VAL A 203 5.00 -11.77 -13.08
CA VAL A 203 6.43 -11.69 -12.77
C VAL A 203 7.09 -12.95 -13.33
N PRO A 204 8.12 -12.86 -14.18
CA PRO A 204 8.84 -14.04 -14.62
C PRO A 204 9.44 -14.75 -13.40
N GLY A 205 8.88 -15.93 -13.08
CA GLY A 205 9.24 -16.72 -11.90
C GLY A 205 8.09 -17.00 -10.92
N ALA A 206 6.93 -16.35 -11.07
CA ALA A 206 5.71 -16.78 -10.38
C ALA A 206 5.15 -18.01 -11.10
N GLY A 207 5.09 -19.15 -10.41
CA GLY A 207 4.51 -20.38 -10.95
C GLY A 207 3.11 -20.12 -11.52
N ASP A 208 2.85 -20.69 -12.70
CA ASP A 208 1.60 -20.59 -13.46
C ASP A 208 0.44 -21.26 -12.69
N TRP A 209 -0.12 -20.59 -11.69
CA TRP A 209 -1.27 -21.09 -10.90
C TRP A 209 -2.62 -20.57 -11.43
N LEU A 210 -2.61 -19.71 -12.46
CA LEU A 210 -3.80 -19.16 -13.11
C LEU A 210 -4.22 -19.95 -14.37
N ARG A 211 -4.17 -21.28 -14.27
CA ARG A 211 -4.87 -22.20 -15.17
C ARG A 211 -5.86 -23.03 -14.36
N LEU A 212 -7.11 -22.60 -14.36
CA LEU A 212 -8.29 -23.45 -14.17
C LEU A 212 -9.09 -23.42 -15.47
#